data_AF-A0A924UVJ9-F1
#
_entry.id   AF-A0A924UVJ9-F1
#
_cell.length_a   1.000
_cell.length_b   1.000
_cell.length_c   1.000
_cell.angle_alpha   90.00
_cell.angle_beta   90.00
_cell.angle_gamma   90.00
#
_symmetry.space_group_name_H-M   'P 1'
#
loop_
_entity.id
_entity.type
_entity.pdbx_description
1 polymer ?
#
loop_
_entity_poly.entity_id
_entity_poly.type
_entity_poly.pdbx_seq_one_letter_code
_entity_poly.pdbx_strand_id
1 'polypeptide(L)' 'MKRQEKRTDYVNINLRIPLSTYKQLKLFADKEGKSRLFYIFEAIEQSFKKELKA' A
#
# COMPACT_ATOMS: atom_id res chain seq x y z
N MET A 1 1.83 -35.57 -10.62
CA MET A 1 0.98 -34.60 -9.89
C MET A 1 1.60 -33.21 -10.01
N LYS A 2 0.98 -32.28 -10.74
CA LYS A 2 1.45 -30.89 -10.82
C LYS A 2 0.98 -30.14 -9.56
N ARG A 3 1.91 -29.58 -8.79
CA ARG A 3 1.62 -28.70 -7.65
C ARG A 3 0.95 -27.43 -8.19
N GLN A 4 -0.25 -27.08 -7.70
CA GLN A 4 -0.83 -25.76 -7.94
C GLN A 4 -0.15 -24.75 -7.00
N GLU A 5 0.56 -23.78 -7.56
CA GLU A 5 1.00 -22.61 -6.81
C GLU A 5 -0.23 -21.83 -6.33
N LYS A 6 -0.30 -21.52 -5.04
CA LYS A 6 -1.25 -20.54 -4.49
C LYS A 6 -0.99 -19.22 -5.23
N ARG A 7 -1.81 -18.90 -6.23
CA ARG A 7 -1.82 -17.56 -6.84
C ARG A 7 -2.08 -16.58 -5.69
N THR A 8 -1.11 -15.73 -5.42
CA THR A 8 -1.35 -14.54 -4.60
C THR A 8 -2.23 -13.66 -5.46
N ASP A 9 -3.51 -13.54 -5.11
CA ASP A 9 -4.46 -12.72 -5.85
C ASP A 9 -4.12 -11.24 -5.60
N TYR A 10 -3.27 -10.68 -6.45
CA TYR A 10 -2.98 -9.25 -6.43
C TYR A 10 -4.15 -8.49 -7.03
N VAL A 11 -4.70 -7.54 -6.26
CA VAL A 11 -5.71 -6.61 -6.75
C VAL A 11 -5.00 -5.37 -7.29
N ASN A 12 -5.24 -5.05 -8.56
CA ASN A 12 -4.80 -3.78 -9.13
C ASN A 12 -5.74 -2.67 -8.69
N ILE A 13 -5.23 -1.70 -7.94
CA ILE A 13 -5.99 -0.56 -7.43
C ILE A 13 -5.51 0.71 -8.13
N ASN A 14 -6.43 1.39 -8.81
CA ASN A 14 -6.19 2.75 -9.30
C ASN A 14 -6.57 3.75 -8.22
N LEU A 15 -5.56 4.36 -7.60
CA LEU A 15 -5.75 5.34 -6.53
C LEU A 15 -5.61 6.77 -7.08
N ARG A 16 -6.58 7.63 -6.74
CA ARG A 16 -6.48 9.09 -6.98
C ARG A 16 -6.17 9.78 -5.66
N ILE A 17 -5.05 10.48 -5.60
CA ILE A 17 -4.65 11.32 -4.46
C ILE A 17 -4.22 12.70 -4.94
N PRO A 18 -4.27 13.73 -4.07
CA PRO A 18 -3.73 15.04 -4.39
C PRO A 18 -2.25 14.98 -4.78
N LEU A 19 -1.85 15.83 -5.72
CA LEU A 19 -0.47 15.88 -6.21
C LEU A 19 0.53 16.24 -5.09
N SER A 20 0.13 17.10 -4.15
CA SER A 20 0.93 17.46 -2.97
C SER A 20 1.21 16.24 -2.09
N THR A 21 0.18 15.46 -1.78
CA THR A 21 0.27 14.21 -1.01
C THR A 21 1.18 13.21 -1.71
N TYR A 22 1.03 13.04 -3.03
CA TYR A 22 1.90 12.16 -3.81
C TYR A 22 3.38 12.59 -3.74
N LYS A 23 3.66 13.89 -3.85
CA LYS A 23 5.03 14.43 -3.77
C LYS A 23 5.65 14.16 -2.40
N GLN A 24 4.90 14.40 -1.33
CA GLN A 24 5.36 14.12 0.04
C GLN A 24 5.62 12.63 0.26
N LEU A 25 4.69 11.77 -0.17
CA LEU A 25 4.84 10.32 -0.09
C LEU A 25 6.08 9.85 -0.86
N LYS A 26 6.31 10.39 -2.06
CA LYS A 26 7.49 10.06 -2.87
C LYS A 26 8.77 10.44 -2.14
N LEU A 27 8.89 11.68 -1.65
CA LEU A 27 10.08 12.14 -0.92
C LEU A 27 10.37 11.28 0.31
N PHE A 28 9.34 10.94 1.07
CA PHE A 28 9.49 10.08 2.24
C PHE A 28 9.93 8.66 1.87
N ALA A 29 9.29 8.07 0.87
CA ALA A 29 9.61 6.73 0.41
C ALA A 29 11.05 6.64 -0.14
N ASP A 30 11.46 7.64 -0.91
CA ASP A 30 12.82 7.74 -1.47
C ASP A 30 13.86 7.87 -0.34
N LYS A 31 13.57 8.67 0.70
CA LYS A 31 14.47 8.84 1.87
C LYS A 31 14.67 7.53 2.64
N GLU A 32 13.63 6.73 2.78
CA GLU A 32 13.63 5.48 3.53
C GLU A 32 14.05 4.27 2.66
N GLY A 33 14.28 4.47 1.36
CA GLY A 33 14.64 3.39 0.42
C GLY A 33 13.53 2.35 0.23
N LYS A 34 12.26 2.73 0.46
CA LYS A 34 11.11 1.82 0.37
C LYS A 34 10.17 2.20 -0.78
N SER A 35 9.33 1.25 -1.20
CA SER A 35 8.32 1.51 -2.22
C SER A 35 7.21 2.41 -1.69
N ARG A 36 6.75 3.37 -2.49
CA ARG A 36 5.56 4.19 -2.19
C ARG A 36 4.32 3.35 -1.91
N LEU A 37 4.17 2.21 -2.60
CA LEU A 37 3.04 1.30 -2.40
C LEU A 37 3.05 0.70 -0.99
N PHE A 38 4.22 0.41 -0.42
CA PHE A 38 4.34 -0.11 0.94
C PHE A 38 3.64 0.82 1.94
N TYR A 39 3.94 2.12 1.87
CA TYR A 39 3.35 3.12 2.75
C TYR A 39 1.86 3.38 2.49
N ILE A 40 1.41 3.27 1.23
CA ILE A 40 -0.02 3.37 0.91
C ILE A 40 -0.77 2.22 1.58
N PHE A 41 -0.28 0.99 1.45
CA PHE A 41 -0.92 -0.17 2.06
C PHE A 41 -0.84 -0.13 3.59
N GLU A 42 0.29 0.30 4.15
CA GLU A 42 0.44 0.48 5.59
C GLU A 42 -0.58 1.50 6.12
N ALA A 43 -0.74 2.65 5.46
CA ALA A 43 -1.72 3.66 5.85
C ALA A 43 -3.17 3.12 5.80
N ILE A 44 -3.51 2.36 4.76
CA ILE A 44 -4.82 1.71 4.63
C ILE A 44 -5.04 0.70 5.75
N GLU A 45 -4.07 -0.17 6.00
CA GLU A 45 -4.14 -1.20 7.05
C GLU A 45 -4.30 -0.56 8.45
N GLN A 46 -3.55 0.50 8.73
CA GLN A 46 -3.66 1.24 10.00
C GLN A 46 -5.03 1.92 10.16
N SER A 47 -5.64 2.40 9.06
CA SER A 47 -6.99 2.96 9.10
C SER A 47 -8.02 1.90 9.52
N PHE A 48 -7.99 0.72 8.89
CA PHE A 48 -8.88 -0.38 9.25
C PHE A 48 -8.65 -0.88 10.68
N LYS A 49 -7.38 -0.97 11.13
CA LYS A 49 -7.07 -1.37 12.52
C LYS A 49 -7.64 -0.41 13.55
N LYS A 50 -7.74 0.89 13.24
CA LYS A 50 -8.37 1.88 14.12
C LYS A 50 -9.87 1.70 14.19
N GLU A 51 -10.52 1.45 13.05
CA GLU A 51 -11.98 1.29 12.99
C GLU A 51 -12.46 -0.05 13.54
N LEU A 52 -11.70 -1.14 13.38
CA LEU A 52 -12.09 -2.48 13.86
C LEU A 52 -11.85 -2.72 15.35
N LYS A 53 -11.14 -1.83 16.04
CA LYS A 53 -10.91 -1.89 17.50
C LYS A 53 -11.84 -0.98 18.31
N ALA A 54 -12.65 -0.17 17.63
CA ALA A 54 -13.74 0.60 18.21
C ALA A 54 -14.98 -0.28 18.36
#